data_AF-A0A5C5SEU5-F1
#
_entry.id   AF-A0A5C5SEU5-F1
#
_cell.length_a   1.000
_cell.length_b   1.000
_cell.length_c   1.000
_cell.angle_alpha   90.00
_cell.angle_beta   90.00
_cell.angle_gamma   90.00
#
_symmetry.space_group_name_H-M   'P 1'
#
loop_
_entity.id
_entity.type
_entity.pdbx_description
1 polymer ?
#
loop_
_entity_poly.entity_id
_entity_poly.type
_entity_poly.pdbx_seq_one_letter_code
_entity_poly.pdbx_strand_id
1 'polypeptide(L)'
;MPICEADPWRLQYFESVACPADVLIPTEDADAWSWFPTHRWVYDKLAVARSQGLDAAPHGVTPPSFPVFSKPIYNLKGMGVGSRVLTSADAYNAAYAPGHFWMTLLEGRHVSSDAAVVDGTARWWRHTTGAPAGDGTFDHWTVHAAGDDAIEAWCGDWAARHLRDYTGMVNFETIGGRIIEIHLRFADQWPDLYGPGWVEAVVRLYAAGAWRFDDVQRRDGFSVVLFGPHGQRYRHPPPTLVAEILSMPGVLSVQTTFHEDLPPDRHAMPPGGFRLAIVNCDDLAAGSAARDRLRRYHGL
;
A
#
# COMPACT_ATOMS: atom_id res chain seq x y z
N MET A 1 -0.72 -10.98 18.20
CA MET A 1 -0.48 -11.79 16.98
C MET A 1 0.91 -11.41 16.48
N PRO A 2 1.75 -12.36 16.03
CA PRO A 2 3.13 -12.05 15.66
C PRO A 2 3.23 -11.33 14.30
N ILE A 3 2.18 -11.46 13.47
CA ILE A 3 1.87 -10.48 12.42
C ILE A 3 1.25 -9.28 13.14
N CYS A 4 1.98 -8.17 13.17
CA CYS A 4 1.62 -6.98 13.93
C CYS A 4 0.74 -6.07 13.08
N GLU A 5 -0.55 -6.32 13.18
CA GLU A 5 -1.62 -5.59 12.50
C GLU A 5 -2.37 -4.71 13.50
N ALA A 6 -2.49 -3.41 13.16
CA ALA A 6 -3.12 -2.39 13.99
C ALA A 6 -4.62 -2.27 13.70
N ASP A 7 -5.05 -2.57 12.48
CA ASP A 7 -6.44 -2.47 12.04
C ASP A 7 -7.20 -3.78 12.30
N PRO A 8 -8.20 -3.78 13.20
CA PRO A 8 -8.91 -5.02 13.57
C PRO A 8 -9.60 -5.72 12.40
N TRP A 9 -10.04 -4.98 11.38
CA TRP A 9 -10.68 -5.55 10.20
C TRP A 9 -9.71 -6.26 9.26
N ARG A 10 -8.39 -6.11 9.41
CA ARG A 10 -7.37 -6.82 8.63
C ARG A 10 -6.89 -8.11 9.30
N LEU A 11 -7.13 -8.25 10.62
CA LEU A 11 -6.76 -9.46 11.38
C LEU A 11 -7.34 -10.74 10.77
N GLN A 12 -8.52 -10.64 10.13
CA GLN A 12 -9.18 -11.76 9.45
C GLN A 12 -8.27 -12.49 8.43
N TYR A 13 -7.26 -11.81 7.87
CA TYR A 13 -6.31 -12.43 6.93
C TYR A 13 -5.30 -13.37 7.58
N PHE A 14 -5.11 -13.24 8.89
CA PHE A 14 -4.00 -13.84 9.60
C PHE A 14 -4.46 -14.82 10.70
N GLU A 15 -5.71 -14.73 11.14
CA GLU A 15 -6.27 -15.50 12.27
C GLU A 15 -6.16 -17.03 12.11
N SER A 16 -6.21 -17.55 10.87
CA SER A 16 -6.16 -18.98 10.59
C SER A 16 -4.73 -19.53 10.46
N VAL A 17 -3.71 -18.67 10.43
CA VAL A 17 -2.33 -19.06 10.17
C VAL A 17 -1.50 -19.06 11.44
N ALA A 18 -0.89 -20.21 11.74
CA ALA A 18 0.02 -20.34 12.87
C ALA A 18 1.29 -19.52 12.61
N CYS A 19 1.59 -18.59 13.52
CA CYS A 19 2.83 -17.81 13.50
C CYS A 19 3.52 -17.95 14.88
N PRO A 20 4.81 -18.29 14.95
CA PRO A 20 5.55 -18.37 16.21
C PRO A 20 5.59 -17.02 16.94
N ALA A 21 5.54 -17.05 18.28
CA ALA A 21 5.44 -15.83 19.09
C ALA A 21 6.64 -14.90 18.99
N ASP A 22 7.80 -15.42 18.58
CA ASP A 22 9.07 -14.72 18.39
C ASP A 22 9.30 -14.24 16.95
N VAL A 23 8.39 -14.54 16.02
CA VAL A 23 8.48 -14.11 14.61
C VAL A 23 7.65 -12.86 14.40
N LEU A 24 8.31 -11.69 14.41
CA LEU A 24 7.64 -10.40 14.22
C LEU A 24 7.57 -10.02 12.74
N ILE A 25 6.35 -9.79 12.24
CA ILE A 25 6.07 -9.46 10.83
C ILE A 25 5.29 -8.14 10.78
N PRO A 26 5.85 -7.06 10.21
CA PRO A 26 5.20 -5.76 10.25
C PRO A 26 4.16 -5.64 9.14
N THR A 27 2.98 -5.10 9.47
CA THR A 27 2.03 -4.57 8.48
C THR A 27 1.99 -3.05 8.47
N GLU A 28 2.70 -2.41 9.41
CA GLU A 28 2.81 -0.96 9.55
C GLU A 28 4.25 -0.44 9.38
N ASP A 29 4.38 0.76 8.81
CA ASP A 29 5.70 1.36 8.53
C ASP A 29 6.46 1.76 9.80
N ALA A 30 5.75 2.11 10.88
CA ALA A 30 6.38 2.46 12.15
C ALA A 30 7.09 1.27 12.80
N ASP A 31 6.48 0.08 12.71
CA ASP A 31 7.06 -1.16 13.21
C ASP A 31 8.27 -1.56 12.36
N ALA A 32 8.11 -1.59 11.03
CA ALA A 32 9.18 -1.92 10.10
C ALA A 32 10.38 -0.95 10.22
N TRP A 33 10.13 0.35 10.39
CA TRP A 33 11.18 1.35 10.65
C TRP A 33 11.95 1.07 11.95
N SER A 34 11.26 0.59 12.98
CA SER A 34 11.85 0.29 14.28
C SER A 34 12.64 -1.02 14.27
N TRP A 35 12.13 -2.04 13.57
CA TRP A 35 12.69 -3.40 13.60
C TRP A 35 13.81 -3.63 12.61
N PHE A 36 13.90 -2.83 11.54
CA PHE A 36 14.94 -2.96 10.50
C PHE A 36 15.89 -1.75 10.47
N PRO A 37 16.67 -1.49 11.54
CA PRO A 37 17.48 -0.26 11.66
C PRO A 37 18.55 -0.12 10.58
N THR A 38 19.04 -1.23 10.02
CA THR A 38 20.02 -1.24 8.92
C THR A 38 19.39 -0.82 7.59
N HIS A 39 18.11 -1.12 7.37
CA HIS A 39 17.42 -0.94 6.09
C HIS A 39 16.41 0.21 6.10
N ARG A 40 16.01 0.74 7.27
CA ARG A 40 15.02 1.82 7.40
C ARG A 40 15.36 3.12 6.66
N TRP A 41 16.60 3.28 6.19
CA TRP A 41 16.97 4.41 5.34
C TRP A 41 16.12 4.48 4.06
N VAL A 42 15.51 3.38 3.62
CA VAL A 42 14.61 3.38 2.46
C VAL A 42 13.37 4.26 2.65
N TYR A 43 13.02 4.60 3.90
CA TYR A 43 11.96 5.57 4.20
C TYR A 43 12.38 7.03 3.93
N ASP A 44 13.68 7.29 3.71
CA ASP A 44 14.18 8.56 3.20
C ASP A 44 13.94 8.66 1.69
N LYS A 45 12.86 9.35 1.31
CA LYS A 45 12.42 9.47 -0.08
C LYS A 45 13.43 10.24 -0.94
N LEU A 46 14.23 11.13 -0.34
CA LEU A 46 15.30 11.84 -1.04
C LEU A 46 16.46 10.88 -1.33
N ALA A 47 16.86 10.05 -0.36
CA ALA A 47 17.90 9.04 -0.57
C ALA A 47 17.48 8.01 -1.63
N VAL A 48 16.23 7.56 -1.63
CA VAL A 48 15.68 6.65 -2.65
C VAL A 48 15.66 7.31 -4.04
N ALA A 49 15.26 8.58 -4.15
CA ALA A 49 15.29 9.29 -5.43
C ALA A 49 16.74 9.41 -5.97
N ARG A 50 17.71 9.74 -5.11
CA ARG A 50 19.11 9.88 -5.52
C ARG A 50 19.79 8.54 -5.81
N SER A 51 19.45 7.46 -5.11
CA SER A 51 20.08 6.14 -5.33
C SER A 51 19.78 5.56 -6.71
N GLN A 52 18.66 5.97 -7.33
CA GLN A 52 18.28 5.56 -8.68
C GLN A 52 18.61 6.62 -9.75
N GLY A 53 19.36 7.67 -9.37
CA GLY A 53 19.86 8.70 -10.28
C GLY A 53 18.85 9.76 -10.71
N LEU A 54 17.77 9.99 -9.94
CA LEU A 54 16.86 11.11 -10.18
C LEU A 54 17.47 12.41 -9.64
N ASP A 55 17.22 13.51 -10.36
CA ASP A 55 17.51 14.83 -9.83
C ASP A 55 16.58 15.09 -8.64
N ALA A 56 17.17 15.28 -7.47
CA ALA A 56 16.44 15.53 -6.24
C ALA A 56 17.32 16.24 -5.21
N ALA A 57 16.73 17.19 -4.49
CA ALA A 57 17.42 17.91 -3.41
C ALA A 57 16.42 18.40 -2.35
N PRO A 58 16.87 18.61 -1.10
CA PRO A 58 16.02 19.21 -0.07
C PRO A 58 15.59 20.63 -0.47
N HIS A 59 14.47 21.09 0.09
CA HIS A 59 14.11 22.51 0.00
C HIS A 59 15.26 23.39 0.55
N GLY A 60 15.52 24.52 -0.10
CA GLY A 60 16.71 25.35 0.08
C GLY A 60 17.78 25.18 -1.00
N VAL A 61 17.73 24.09 -1.78
CA VAL A 61 18.53 23.91 -3.01
C VAL A 61 17.63 24.12 -4.21
N THR A 62 17.92 25.07 -5.08
CA THR A 62 17.07 25.37 -6.26
C THR A 62 17.15 24.24 -7.31
N PRO A 63 16.01 23.78 -7.85
CA PRO A 63 16.00 22.85 -8.99
C PRO A 63 16.70 23.43 -10.23
N PRO A 64 17.33 22.59 -11.07
CA PRO A 64 17.94 23.04 -12.32
C PRO A 64 16.89 23.50 -13.35
N SER A 65 15.67 22.95 -13.27
CA SER A 65 14.54 23.29 -14.13
C SER A 65 13.22 22.96 -13.43
N PHE A 66 12.14 23.59 -13.90
CA PHE A 66 10.76 23.29 -13.50
C PHE A 66 9.98 22.71 -14.69
N PRO A 67 8.94 21.89 -14.48
CA PRO A 67 8.35 21.53 -13.19
C PRO A 67 9.12 20.46 -12.40
N VAL A 68 8.91 20.43 -11.08
CA VAL A 68 9.39 19.37 -10.17
C VAL A 68 8.27 18.88 -9.26
N PHE A 69 8.41 17.68 -8.72
CA PHE A 69 7.52 17.15 -7.68
C PHE A 69 8.11 17.39 -6.30
N SER A 70 7.34 17.96 -5.37
CA SER A 70 7.75 18.23 -3.98
C SER A 70 6.93 17.39 -3.02
N LYS A 71 7.58 16.78 -2.03
CA LYS A 71 6.92 16.05 -0.92
C LYS A 71 7.81 16.00 0.34
N PRO A 72 7.27 15.60 1.51
CA PRO A 72 8.11 15.35 2.69
C PRO A 72 9.17 14.28 2.42
N ILE A 73 10.35 14.43 3.02
CA ILE A 73 11.44 13.42 2.97
C ILE A 73 10.98 12.14 3.69
N TYR A 74 10.35 12.28 4.85
CA TYR A 74 9.71 11.20 5.61
C TYR A 74 8.22 11.48 5.79
N ASN A 75 7.38 10.47 5.57
CA ASN A 75 5.97 10.49 5.96
C ASN A 75 5.48 9.05 6.19
N LEU A 76 5.70 8.53 7.41
CA LEU A 76 5.28 7.17 7.78
C LEU A 76 3.76 7.05 7.99
N LYS A 77 3.02 8.16 7.98
CA LYS A 77 1.54 8.16 8.02
C LYS A 77 0.90 8.08 6.62
N GLY A 78 1.71 8.11 5.56
CA GLY A 78 1.25 7.92 4.18
C GLY A 78 0.31 9.01 3.65
N MET A 79 -0.64 8.59 2.80
CA MET A 79 -1.72 9.43 2.23
C MET A 79 -1.28 10.56 1.29
N GLY A 80 -0.03 10.57 0.83
CA GLY A 80 0.48 11.60 -0.08
C GLY A 80 0.49 13.03 0.52
N VAL A 81 0.30 13.17 1.83
CA VAL A 81 0.17 14.46 2.51
C VAL A 81 1.41 15.34 2.25
N GLY A 82 1.16 16.60 1.91
CA GLY A 82 2.20 17.59 1.62
C GLY A 82 2.79 17.52 0.22
N SER A 83 2.35 16.57 -0.62
CA SER A 83 2.87 16.43 -1.99
C SER A 83 2.25 17.45 -2.95
N ARG A 84 3.03 17.96 -3.91
CA ARG A 84 2.57 18.91 -4.95
C ARG A 84 3.52 18.99 -6.13
N VAL A 85 3.01 19.38 -7.30
CA VAL A 85 3.83 19.81 -8.44
C VAL A 85 4.16 21.30 -8.27
N LEU A 86 5.43 21.66 -8.48
CA LEU A 86 5.91 23.03 -8.48
C LEU A 86 6.34 23.40 -9.90
N THR A 87 5.71 24.42 -10.47
CA THR A 87 5.85 24.77 -11.90
C THR A 87 6.80 25.95 -12.16
N SER A 88 7.27 26.63 -11.11
CA SER A 88 8.17 27.79 -11.23
C SER A 88 9.00 28.01 -9.97
N ALA A 89 10.04 28.86 -10.08
CA ALA A 89 10.85 29.29 -8.96
C ALA A 89 10.04 30.02 -7.88
N ASP A 90 9.08 30.85 -8.28
CA ASP A 90 8.18 31.56 -7.34
C ASP A 90 7.29 30.58 -6.58
N ALA A 91 6.72 29.58 -7.27
CA ALA A 91 5.92 28.53 -6.64
C ALA A 91 6.76 27.72 -5.64
N TYR A 92 8.02 27.43 -5.98
CA TYR A 92 8.96 26.77 -5.08
C TYR A 92 9.29 27.59 -3.84
N ASN A 93 9.61 28.88 -4.00
CA ASN A 93 9.90 29.77 -2.88
C ASN A 93 8.70 29.92 -1.94
N ALA A 94 7.49 30.09 -2.50
CA ALA A 94 6.26 30.17 -1.73
C ALA A 94 5.91 28.85 -0.99
N ALA A 95 6.34 27.71 -1.54
CA ALA A 95 6.11 26.38 -0.97
C ALA A 95 7.26 25.89 -0.07
N TYR A 96 8.25 26.74 0.27
CA TYR A 96 9.35 26.34 1.15
C TYR A 96 8.81 25.72 2.45
N ALA A 97 9.37 24.56 2.80
CA ALA A 97 8.92 23.76 3.92
C ALA A 97 10.11 22.94 4.42
N PRO A 98 10.58 23.14 5.66
CA PRO A 98 11.60 22.28 6.25
C PRO A 98 11.17 20.81 6.24
N GLY A 99 12.10 19.91 5.93
CA GLY A 99 11.82 18.47 5.84
C GLY A 99 11.14 18.03 4.54
N HIS A 100 10.91 18.94 3.58
CA HIS A 100 10.53 18.60 2.21
C HIS A 100 11.74 18.53 1.28
N PHE A 101 11.57 17.80 0.18
CA PHE A 101 12.50 17.78 -0.95
C PHE A 101 11.73 17.89 -2.26
N TRP A 102 12.42 18.32 -3.30
CA TRP A 102 11.93 18.21 -4.67
C TRP A 102 12.67 17.09 -5.41
N MET A 103 12.01 16.53 -6.41
CA MET A 103 12.57 15.56 -7.35
C MET A 103 12.03 15.77 -8.76
N THR A 104 12.67 15.13 -9.75
CA THR A 104 12.14 14.97 -11.11
C THR A 104 10.65 14.62 -11.07
N LEU A 105 9.83 15.38 -11.80
CA LEU A 105 8.42 15.02 -12.00
C LEU A 105 8.34 13.79 -12.91
N LEU A 106 7.93 12.66 -12.34
CA LEU A 106 7.79 11.40 -13.07
C LEU A 106 6.40 11.32 -13.73
N GLU A 107 6.34 10.69 -14.89
CA GLU A 107 5.12 10.44 -15.66
C GLU A 107 4.97 8.95 -15.95
N GLY A 108 3.74 8.52 -16.24
CA GLY A 108 3.41 7.13 -16.55
C GLY A 108 2.53 6.46 -15.50
N ARG A 109 2.42 5.13 -15.58
CA ARG A 109 1.55 4.36 -14.70
C ARG A 109 2.07 4.35 -13.26
N HIS A 110 1.17 4.59 -12.31
CA HIS A 110 1.43 4.40 -10.88
C HIS A 110 1.13 2.94 -10.51
N VAL A 111 2.14 2.22 -10.01
CA VAL A 111 2.04 0.80 -9.63
C VAL A 111 2.63 0.60 -8.24
N SER A 112 1.88 -0.06 -7.36
CA SER A 112 2.36 -0.57 -6.08
C SER A 112 2.72 -2.05 -6.26
N SER A 113 3.93 -2.45 -5.89
CA SER A 113 4.43 -3.81 -6.13
C SER A 113 4.96 -4.43 -4.86
N ASP A 114 4.30 -5.47 -4.35
CA ASP A 114 4.81 -6.26 -3.25
C ASP A 114 5.82 -7.29 -3.76
N ALA A 115 6.90 -7.47 -3.02
CA ALA A 115 7.95 -8.42 -3.28
C ALA A 115 8.35 -9.18 -2.03
N ALA A 116 8.56 -10.49 -2.16
CA ALA A 116 9.26 -11.26 -1.14
C ALA A 116 10.76 -11.23 -1.43
N VAL A 117 11.55 -10.66 -0.52
CA VAL A 117 13.00 -10.50 -0.70
C VAL A 117 13.74 -11.45 0.23
N VAL A 118 14.71 -12.18 -0.31
CA VAL A 118 15.64 -13.04 0.44
C VAL A 118 17.05 -12.60 0.11
N ASP A 119 17.77 -12.10 1.12
CA ASP A 119 19.12 -11.56 1.00
C ASP A 119 19.25 -10.56 -0.18
N GLY A 120 18.39 -9.55 -0.18
CA GLY A 120 18.32 -8.53 -1.24
C GLY A 120 17.80 -9.00 -2.60
N THR A 121 17.53 -10.30 -2.77
CA THR A 121 17.03 -10.87 -4.02
C THR A 121 15.52 -11.09 -3.96
N ALA A 122 14.76 -10.48 -4.86
CA ALA A 122 13.33 -10.73 -4.97
C ALA A 122 13.05 -12.17 -5.45
N ARG A 123 12.09 -12.84 -4.80
CA ARG A 123 11.69 -14.24 -5.06
C ARG A 123 10.24 -14.39 -5.49
N TRP A 124 9.45 -13.33 -5.33
CA TRP A 124 8.06 -13.26 -5.72
C TRP A 124 7.67 -11.80 -5.88
N TRP A 125 6.71 -11.56 -6.76
CA TRP A 125 6.19 -10.23 -7.08
C TRP A 125 4.67 -10.27 -7.24
N ARG A 126 4.03 -9.17 -6.85
CA ARG A 126 2.64 -8.89 -7.19
C ARG A 126 2.43 -7.40 -7.39
N HIS A 127 1.78 -7.05 -8.49
CA HIS A 127 1.58 -5.66 -8.90
C HIS A 127 0.13 -5.26 -8.70
N THR A 128 -0.07 -4.02 -8.27
CA THR A 128 -1.39 -3.44 -8.02
C THR A 128 -1.50 -2.06 -8.64
N THR A 129 -2.63 -1.77 -9.27
CA THR A 129 -2.96 -0.44 -9.80
C THR A 129 -4.32 0.03 -9.29
N GLY A 130 -4.44 1.31 -8.96
CA GLY A 130 -5.70 1.91 -8.52
C GLY A 130 -6.47 2.55 -9.66
N ALA A 131 -7.80 2.34 -9.68
CA ALA A 131 -8.73 3.13 -10.48
C ALA A 131 -9.16 4.36 -9.66
N PRO A 132 -8.70 5.58 -9.98
CA PRO A 132 -8.96 6.76 -9.18
C PRO A 132 -10.43 7.20 -9.25
N ALA A 133 -10.97 7.69 -8.14
CA ALA A 133 -12.32 8.26 -8.04
C ALA A 133 -12.33 9.76 -7.67
N GLY A 134 -11.16 10.41 -7.62
CA GLY A 134 -10.99 11.83 -7.32
C GLY A 134 -10.56 12.11 -5.88
N ASP A 135 -9.90 13.24 -5.64
CA ASP A 135 -9.51 13.74 -4.30
C ASP A 135 -8.83 12.70 -3.39
N GLY A 136 -7.96 11.87 -3.97
CA GLY A 136 -7.21 10.83 -3.25
C GLY A 136 -8.01 9.56 -2.93
N THR A 137 -9.22 9.42 -3.47
CA THR A 137 -10.05 8.21 -3.37
C THR A 137 -9.88 7.31 -4.60
N PHE A 138 -10.27 6.05 -4.43
CA PHE A 138 -10.22 5.02 -5.46
C PHE A 138 -11.57 4.31 -5.53
N ASP A 139 -11.99 3.99 -6.75
CA ASP A 139 -13.16 3.14 -6.98
C ASP A 139 -12.83 1.69 -6.61
N HIS A 140 -11.71 1.19 -7.12
CA HIS A 140 -11.13 -0.10 -6.77
C HIS A 140 -9.64 -0.13 -7.05
N TRP A 141 -8.96 -1.14 -6.51
CA TRP A 141 -7.63 -1.55 -6.91
C TRP A 141 -7.70 -2.88 -7.65
N THR A 142 -6.86 -3.06 -8.66
CA THR A 142 -6.65 -4.35 -9.35
C THR A 142 -5.31 -4.92 -8.91
N VAL A 143 -5.34 -6.11 -8.33
CA VAL A 143 -4.17 -6.94 -8.03
C VAL A 143 -3.95 -7.86 -9.22
N HIS A 144 -2.87 -7.66 -9.96
CA HIS A 144 -2.65 -8.28 -11.26
C HIS A 144 -2.05 -9.69 -11.16
N ALA A 145 -2.58 -10.63 -11.94
CA ALA A 145 -1.98 -11.94 -12.20
C ALA A 145 -0.70 -11.83 -13.01
N ALA A 146 -0.70 -10.94 -14.00
CA ALA A 146 0.45 -10.72 -14.86
C ALA A 146 1.61 -10.09 -14.07
N GLY A 147 2.83 -10.53 -14.40
CA GLY A 147 4.05 -9.85 -13.97
C GLY A 147 4.26 -8.53 -14.72
N ASP A 148 5.29 -7.79 -14.31
CA ASP A 148 5.72 -6.56 -14.96
C ASP A 148 7.24 -6.55 -15.10
N ASP A 149 7.74 -7.16 -16.17
CA ASP A 149 9.17 -7.38 -16.41
C ASP A 149 10.02 -6.11 -16.22
N ALA A 150 9.50 -4.94 -16.59
CA ALA A 150 10.22 -3.68 -16.47
C ALA A 150 10.37 -3.25 -15.00
N ILE A 151 9.30 -3.34 -14.21
CA ILE A 151 9.33 -3.05 -12.78
C ILE A 151 10.14 -4.11 -12.04
N GLU A 152 9.90 -5.39 -12.32
CA GLU A 152 10.60 -6.51 -11.67
C GLU A 152 12.11 -6.44 -11.90
N ALA A 153 12.55 -6.13 -13.13
CA ALA A 153 13.97 -5.93 -13.43
C ALA A 153 14.54 -4.70 -12.70
N TRP A 154 13.89 -3.54 -12.81
CA TRP A 154 14.41 -2.30 -12.21
C TRP A 154 14.45 -2.35 -10.68
N CYS A 155 13.34 -2.72 -10.05
CA CYS A 155 13.23 -2.81 -8.60
C CYS A 155 14.02 -4.00 -8.05
N GLY A 156 14.11 -5.12 -8.78
CA GLY A 156 14.96 -6.26 -8.43
C GLY A 156 16.44 -5.89 -8.41
N ASP A 157 16.95 -5.23 -9.45
CA ASP A 157 18.34 -4.75 -9.50
C ASP A 157 18.63 -3.68 -8.45
N TRP A 158 17.64 -2.84 -8.14
CA TRP A 158 17.75 -1.88 -7.06
C TRP A 158 17.84 -2.60 -5.70
N ALA A 159 16.96 -3.56 -5.43
CA ALA A 159 16.95 -4.34 -4.18
C ALA A 159 18.26 -5.12 -3.99
N ALA A 160 18.77 -5.77 -5.03
CA ALA A 160 20.04 -6.52 -4.94
C ALA A 160 21.24 -5.63 -4.57
N ARG A 161 21.20 -4.34 -4.92
CA ARG A 161 22.26 -3.37 -4.60
C ARG A 161 22.06 -2.69 -3.24
N HIS A 162 20.81 -2.40 -2.88
CA HIS A 162 20.48 -1.48 -1.78
C HIS A 162 19.86 -2.17 -0.57
N LEU A 163 19.37 -3.40 -0.73
CA LEU A 163 18.76 -4.24 0.31
C LEU A 163 19.55 -5.53 0.52
N ARG A 164 20.87 -5.54 0.28
CA ARG A 164 21.73 -6.66 0.66
C ARG A 164 21.51 -7.01 2.14
N ASP A 165 21.54 -8.30 2.45
CA ASP A 165 21.29 -8.86 3.78
C ASP A 165 19.86 -8.62 4.31
N TYR A 166 18.96 -7.99 3.55
CA TYR A 166 17.55 -7.88 3.92
C TYR A 166 16.79 -9.13 3.52
N THR A 167 15.99 -9.66 4.46
CA THR A 167 15.01 -10.71 4.18
C THR A 167 13.66 -10.32 4.78
N GLY A 168 12.61 -10.28 3.97
CA GLY A 168 11.29 -9.79 4.36
C GLY A 168 10.46 -9.33 3.16
N MET A 169 9.26 -8.84 3.43
CA MET A 169 8.39 -8.24 2.41
C MET A 169 8.80 -6.80 2.14
N VAL A 170 8.71 -6.39 0.87
CA VAL A 170 8.97 -5.01 0.44
C VAL A 170 7.88 -4.58 -0.52
N ASN A 171 7.27 -3.42 -0.28
CA ASN A 171 6.41 -2.75 -1.25
C ASN A 171 7.22 -1.67 -1.97
N PHE A 172 7.22 -1.72 -3.29
CA PHE A 172 7.77 -0.68 -4.16
C PHE A 172 6.62 0.09 -4.82
N GLU A 173 6.50 1.38 -4.50
CA GLU A 173 5.61 2.27 -5.25
C GLU A 173 6.40 2.92 -6.37
N THR A 174 5.87 2.85 -7.60
CA THR A 174 6.56 3.34 -8.80
C THR A 174 5.65 4.21 -9.67
N ILE A 175 6.24 5.20 -10.34
CA ILE A 175 5.63 5.92 -11.46
C ILE A 175 6.52 5.79 -12.68
N GLY A 176 5.98 5.30 -13.79
CA GLY A 176 6.77 5.05 -15.01
C GLY A 176 7.91 4.05 -14.78
N GLY A 177 7.74 3.12 -13.83
CA GLY A 177 8.76 2.14 -13.43
C GLY A 177 9.87 2.68 -12.53
N ARG A 178 9.84 3.97 -12.14
CA ARG A 178 10.81 4.56 -11.20
C ARG A 178 10.24 4.62 -9.80
N ILE A 179 11.06 4.30 -8.80
CA ILE A 179 10.64 4.16 -7.41
C ILE A 179 10.34 5.54 -6.83
N ILE A 180 9.13 5.74 -6.33
CA ILE A 180 8.73 6.95 -5.61
C ILE A 180 8.69 6.72 -4.09
N GLU A 181 8.43 5.50 -3.63
CA GLU A 181 8.37 5.15 -2.22
C GLU A 181 8.67 3.66 -2.02
N ILE A 182 9.17 3.30 -0.84
CA ILE A 182 9.46 1.92 -0.44
C ILE A 182 8.95 1.71 0.97
N HIS A 183 8.31 0.56 1.20
CA HIS A 183 7.88 0.11 2.52
C HIS A 183 8.49 -1.25 2.82
N LEU A 184 9.07 -1.45 4.01
CA LEU A 184 9.65 -2.74 4.44
C LEU A 184 8.59 -3.68 5.02
N ARG A 185 7.48 -3.79 4.29
CA ARG A 185 6.28 -4.59 4.55
C ARG A 185 5.52 -4.79 3.25
N PHE A 186 4.52 -5.66 3.26
CA PHE A 186 3.55 -5.82 2.18
C PHE A 186 2.37 -4.83 2.33
N ALA A 187 1.52 -4.75 1.30
CA ALA A 187 0.22 -4.10 1.37
C ALA A 187 -0.79 -5.01 2.08
N ASP A 188 -1.20 -4.60 3.27
CA ASP A 188 -2.07 -5.33 4.19
C ASP A 188 -3.57 -5.31 3.84
N GLN A 189 -3.96 -4.54 2.82
CA GLN A 189 -5.37 -4.40 2.39
C GLN A 189 -5.93 -5.65 1.67
N TRP A 190 -5.07 -6.46 1.05
CA TRP A 190 -5.48 -7.60 0.22
C TRP A 190 -4.61 -8.88 0.26
N PRO A 191 -4.04 -9.31 1.41
CA PRO A 191 -3.37 -10.62 1.51
C PRO A 191 -4.19 -11.82 0.99
N ASP A 192 -5.51 -11.79 1.16
CA ASP A 192 -6.44 -12.82 0.67
C ASP A 192 -6.50 -12.89 -0.87
N LEU A 193 -6.12 -11.83 -1.60
CA LEU A 193 -6.03 -11.80 -3.06
C LEU A 193 -4.70 -12.36 -3.60
N TYR A 194 -3.72 -12.67 -2.74
CA TYR A 194 -2.46 -13.30 -3.14
C TYR A 194 -2.57 -14.81 -3.26
N GLY A 195 -3.60 -15.40 -2.67
CA GLY A 195 -3.96 -16.80 -2.83
C GLY A 195 -3.63 -17.68 -1.62
N PRO A 196 -4.18 -18.91 -1.59
CA PRO A 196 -4.03 -19.81 -0.46
C PRO A 196 -2.56 -20.18 -0.19
N GLY A 197 -2.13 -20.16 1.07
CA GLY A 197 -0.75 -20.50 1.44
C GLY A 197 0.22 -19.32 1.43
N TRP A 198 -0.20 -18.13 0.97
CA TRP A 198 0.68 -16.97 0.87
C TRP A 198 1.11 -16.45 2.25
N VAL A 199 0.18 -16.36 3.21
CA VAL A 199 0.48 -15.90 4.57
C VAL A 199 1.43 -16.88 5.27
N GLU A 200 1.28 -18.18 5.07
CA GLU A 200 2.21 -19.20 5.54
C GLU A 200 3.61 -19.04 4.93
N ALA A 201 3.70 -18.64 3.66
CA ALA A 201 4.96 -18.33 3.01
C ALA A 201 5.62 -17.07 3.59
N VAL A 202 4.82 -16.05 3.93
CA VAL A 202 5.30 -14.86 4.65
C VAL A 202 5.82 -15.26 6.04
N VAL A 203 5.08 -16.05 6.81
CA VAL A 203 5.57 -16.55 8.12
C VAL A 203 6.90 -17.28 7.97
N ARG A 204 7.03 -18.16 6.97
CA ARG A 204 8.28 -18.86 6.67
C ARG A 204 9.41 -17.92 6.28
N LEU A 205 9.13 -16.85 5.53
CA LEU A 205 10.12 -15.86 5.13
C LEU A 205 10.80 -15.24 6.35
N TYR A 206 10.01 -14.81 7.33
CA TYR A 206 10.52 -14.19 8.55
C TYR A 206 11.09 -15.21 9.55
N ALA A 207 10.51 -16.41 9.65
CA ALA A 207 10.96 -17.43 10.59
C ALA A 207 12.23 -18.17 10.15
N ALA A 208 12.40 -18.38 8.84
CA ALA A 208 13.43 -19.26 8.29
C ALA A 208 14.29 -18.60 7.20
N GLY A 209 14.03 -17.34 6.85
CA GLY A 209 14.76 -16.64 5.79
C GLY A 209 14.55 -17.22 4.40
N ALA A 210 13.44 -17.93 4.17
CA ALA A 210 13.23 -18.71 2.95
C ALA A 210 11.85 -18.45 2.36
N TRP A 211 11.81 -18.16 1.05
CA TRP A 211 10.56 -18.03 0.31
C TRP A 211 10.19 -19.35 -0.38
N ARG A 212 8.99 -19.85 -0.08
CA ARG A 212 8.38 -20.98 -0.81
C ARG A 212 6.88 -20.77 -0.87
N PHE A 213 6.40 -20.42 -2.05
CA PHE A 213 4.99 -20.22 -2.35
C PHE A 213 4.71 -20.74 -3.76
N ASP A 214 3.66 -21.54 -3.90
CA ASP A 214 3.23 -22.08 -5.19
C ASP A 214 2.18 -21.15 -5.82
N ASP A 215 2.66 -20.23 -6.66
CA ASP A 215 1.84 -19.17 -7.25
C ASP A 215 1.24 -19.56 -8.62
N VAL A 216 1.01 -20.85 -8.85
CA VAL A 216 0.50 -21.36 -10.14
C VAL A 216 -0.96 -21.01 -10.40
N GLN A 217 -1.76 -20.79 -9.35
CA GLN A 217 -3.19 -20.44 -9.46
C GLN A 217 -3.45 -18.93 -9.46
N ARG A 218 -2.41 -18.12 -9.70
CA ARG A 218 -2.50 -16.67 -9.66
C ARG A 218 -3.54 -16.16 -10.66
N ARG A 219 -4.38 -15.24 -10.21
CA ARG A 219 -5.48 -14.64 -10.98
C ARG A 219 -5.63 -13.17 -10.63
N ASP A 220 -6.29 -12.39 -11.48
CA ASP A 220 -6.60 -11.01 -11.12
C ASP A 220 -7.53 -11.01 -9.90
N GLY A 221 -7.31 -10.04 -9.03
CA GLY A 221 -8.17 -9.76 -7.89
C GLY A 221 -8.50 -8.28 -7.83
N PHE A 222 -9.57 -7.93 -7.15
CA PHE A 222 -10.05 -6.56 -7.04
C PHE A 222 -10.32 -6.23 -5.57
N SER A 223 -9.85 -5.05 -5.14
CA SER A 223 -10.16 -4.50 -3.83
C SER A 223 -11.04 -3.27 -4.04
N VAL A 224 -12.35 -3.47 -3.96
CA VAL A 224 -13.40 -2.49 -4.27
C VAL A 224 -13.68 -1.66 -3.03
N VAL A 225 -13.62 -0.34 -3.14
CA VAL A 225 -13.70 0.57 -1.99
C VAL A 225 -15.03 1.31 -1.96
N LEU A 226 -15.62 1.41 -0.77
CA LEU A 226 -16.78 2.26 -0.50
C LEU A 226 -16.34 3.49 0.30
N PHE A 227 -16.54 4.67 -0.28
CA PHE A 227 -16.44 5.94 0.41
C PHE A 227 -17.83 6.53 0.62
N GLY A 228 -18.04 7.17 1.77
CA GLY A 228 -19.16 8.06 2.05
C GLY A 228 -18.67 9.50 2.28
N PRO A 229 -19.58 10.49 2.33
CA PRO A 229 -19.23 11.86 2.68
C PRO A 229 -18.62 11.98 4.09
N HIS A 230 -17.72 12.95 4.24
CA HIS A 230 -17.17 13.37 5.54
C HIS A 230 -18.24 14.00 6.44
N GLY A 231 -17.94 14.07 7.74
CA GLY A 231 -18.77 14.76 8.74
C GLY A 231 -20.01 13.99 9.21
N GLN A 232 -20.30 12.83 8.61
CA GLN A 232 -21.36 11.93 9.06
C GLN A 232 -20.84 10.89 10.06
N ARG A 233 -21.72 10.44 10.97
CA ARG A 233 -21.46 9.27 11.82
C ARG A 233 -22.08 8.04 11.17
N TYR A 234 -21.25 7.07 10.84
CA TYR A 234 -21.66 5.80 10.26
C TYR A 234 -21.77 4.72 11.34
N ARG A 235 -22.57 3.69 11.04
CA ARG A 235 -22.69 2.46 11.82
C ARG A 235 -22.12 1.29 11.02
N HIS A 236 -21.56 0.31 11.70
CA HIS A 236 -21.11 -0.94 11.10
C HIS A 236 -22.31 -1.69 10.50
N PRO A 237 -22.16 -2.28 9.30
CA PRO A 237 -23.19 -3.14 8.74
C PRO A 237 -23.47 -4.32 9.71
N PRO A 238 -24.75 -4.75 9.85
CA PRO A 238 -25.07 -5.86 10.73
C PRO A 238 -24.37 -7.15 10.25
N PRO A 239 -23.97 -8.06 11.15
CA PRO A 239 -23.28 -9.30 10.78
C PRO A 239 -24.04 -10.14 9.74
N THR A 240 -25.38 -10.09 9.74
CA THR A 240 -26.21 -10.78 8.74
C THR A 240 -25.99 -10.25 7.33
N LEU A 241 -25.90 -8.92 7.15
CA LEU A 241 -25.60 -8.31 5.85
C LEU A 241 -24.19 -8.67 5.39
N VAL A 242 -23.22 -8.66 6.29
CA VAL A 242 -21.85 -9.06 5.98
C VAL A 242 -21.80 -10.52 5.54
N ALA A 243 -22.48 -11.43 6.25
CA ALA A 243 -22.57 -12.84 5.88
C ALA A 243 -23.27 -13.05 4.52
N GLU A 244 -24.34 -12.31 4.23
CA GLU A 244 -24.98 -12.34 2.91
C GLU A 244 -24.03 -11.91 1.79
N ILE A 245 -23.23 -10.86 2.01
CA ILE A 245 -22.25 -10.39 1.04
C ILE A 245 -21.13 -11.42 0.85
N LEU A 246 -20.62 -12.00 1.94
CA LEU A 246 -19.61 -13.05 1.88
C LEU A 246 -20.11 -14.32 1.17
N SER A 247 -21.42 -14.56 1.13
CA SER A 247 -22.01 -15.66 0.36
C SER A 247 -22.14 -15.38 -1.15
N MET A 248 -21.87 -14.15 -1.59
CA MET A 248 -21.92 -13.80 -3.02
C MET A 248 -20.76 -14.47 -3.77
N PRO A 249 -21.02 -15.16 -4.89
CA PRO A 249 -19.95 -15.73 -5.70
C PRO A 249 -18.92 -14.68 -6.10
N GLY A 250 -17.65 -15.01 -5.90
CA GLY A 250 -16.51 -14.16 -6.23
C GLY A 250 -16.13 -13.10 -5.18
N VAL A 251 -16.87 -12.98 -4.07
CA VAL A 251 -16.45 -12.18 -2.91
C VAL A 251 -15.58 -13.04 -1.98
N LEU A 252 -14.44 -12.49 -1.55
CA LEU A 252 -13.49 -13.17 -0.67
C LEU A 252 -13.52 -12.61 0.75
N SER A 253 -13.58 -11.28 0.89
CA SER A 253 -13.62 -10.63 2.21
C SER A 253 -14.38 -9.32 2.19
N VAL A 254 -14.84 -8.91 3.37
CA VAL A 254 -15.47 -7.61 3.63
C VAL A 254 -14.76 -7.00 4.84
N GLN A 255 -14.28 -5.77 4.68
CA GLN A 255 -13.62 -5.00 5.72
C GLN A 255 -14.50 -3.79 6.04
N THR A 256 -14.88 -3.59 7.31
CA THR A 256 -15.51 -2.34 7.77
C THR A 256 -14.41 -1.45 8.33
N THR A 257 -13.97 -0.45 7.57
CA THR A 257 -12.65 0.19 7.75
C THR A 257 -12.68 1.44 8.62
N PHE A 258 -13.46 1.42 9.70
CA PHE A 258 -13.54 2.51 10.66
C PHE A 258 -13.97 2.01 12.03
N HIS A 259 -13.60 2.75 13.07
CA HIS A 259 -14.07 2.50 14.42
C HIS A 259 -15.36 3.27 14.67
N GLU A 260 -16.46 2.54 14.91
CA GLU A 260 -17.77 3.16 15.19
C GLU A 260 -17.74 4.05 16.45
N ASP A 261 -16.91 3.67 17.44
CA ASP A 261 -16.79 4.37 18.72
C ASP A 261 -15.87 5.60 18.67
N LEU A 262 -15.14 5.81 17.57
CA LEU A 262 -14.31 7.00 17.39
C LEU A 262 -15.06 8.10 16.63
N PRO A 263 -14.89 9.37 17.05
CA PRO A 263 -15.30 10.51 16.23
C PRO A 263 -14.76 10.42 14.79
N PRO A 264 -15.56 10.79 13.76
CA PRO A 264 -15.13 10.68 12.35
C PRO A 264 -13.83 11.42 12.02
N ASP A 265 -13.60 12.59 12.63
CA ASP A 265 -12.41 13.43 12.46
C ASP A 265 -11.11 12.82 13.03
N ARG A 266 -11.23 11.75 13.83
CA ARG A 266 -10.07 10.99 14.33
C ARG A 266 -9.62 9.87 13.41
N HIS A 267 -10.31 9.65 12.30
CA HIS A 267 -9.90 8.68 11.30
C HIS A 267 -8.99 9.33 10.25
N ALA A 268 -7.89 8.67 9.90
CA ALA A 268 -7.08 9.08 8.76
C ALA A 268 -7.82 8.71 7.47
N MET A 269 -8.26 9.73 6.71
CA MET A 269 -9.07 9.55 5.51
C MET A 269 -8.57 10.47 4.38
N PRO A 270 -8.73 10.08 3.11
CA PRO A 270 -8.43 10.96 2.00
C PRO A 270 -9.42 12.14 1.94
N PRO A 271 -9.04 13.28 1.34
CA PRO A 271 -9.92 14.44 1.21
C PRO A 271 -11.27 14.12 0.56
N GLY A 272 -11.30 13.23 -0.43
CA GLY A 272 -12.50 12.91 -1.21
C GLY A 272 -13.59 12.12 -0.48
N GLY A 273 -13.31 11.50 0.67
CA GLY A 273 -14.36 10.81 1.42
C GLY A 273 -13.90 10.01 2.63
N PHE A 274 -14.88 9.59 3.42
CA PHE A 274 -14.73 8.72 4.57
C PHE A 274 -14.85 7.26 4.12
N ARG A 275 -13.79 6.46 4.29
CA ARG A 275 -13.76 5.05 3.87
C ARG A 275 -14.63 4.20 4.79
N LEU A 276 -15.70 3.64 4.25
CA LEU A 276 -16.67 2.85 5.00
C LEU A 276 -16.36 1.37 4.97
N ALA A 277 -16.02 0.86 3.79
CA ALA A 277 -15.76 -0.54 3.60
C ALA A 277 -14.84 -0.82 2.42
N ILE A 278 -14.24 -2.01 2.44
CA ILE A 278 -13.51 -2.61 1.33
C ILE A 278 -14.06 -4.01 1.11
N VAL A 279 -14.25 -4.37 -0.16
CA VAL A 279 -14.63 -5.73 -0.58
C VAL A 279 -13.52 -6.26 -1.47
N ASN A 280 -12.86 -7.34 -1.04
CA ASN A 280 -11.94 -8.04 -1.90
C ASN A 280 -12.69 -9.14 -2.65
N CYS A 281 -12.47 -9.23 -3.96
CA CYS A 281 -13.17 -10.14 -4.86
C CYS A 281 -12.28 -10.60 -6.01
N ASP A 282 -12.61 -11.72 -6.64
CA ASP A 282 -11.96 -12.21 -7.86
C ASP A 282 -12.73 -11.83 -9.14
N ASP A 283 -13.94 -11.28 -8.97
CA ASP A 283 -14.77 -10.72 -10.02
C ASP A 283 -15.19 -9.29 -9.67
N LEU A 284 -14.84 -8.33 -10.53
CA LEU A 284 -15.09 -6.91 -10.27
C LEU A 284 -16.59 -6.57 -10.23
N ALA A 285 -17.42 -7.27 -11.02
CA ALA A 285 -18.86 -7.03 -11.03
C ALA A 285 -19.51 -7.53 -9.72
N ALA A 286 -19.07 -8.67 -9.20
CA ALA A 286 -19.47 -9.18 -7.89
C ALA A 286 -19.07 -8.22 -6.76
N GLY A 287 -17.82 -7.73 -6.77
CA GLY A 287 -17.36 -6.72 -5.80
C GLY A 287 -18.14 -5.42 -5.87
N SER A 288 -18.45 -4.95 -7.09
CA SER A 288 -19.29 -3.76 -7.29
C SER A 288 -20.71 -3.97 -6.76
N ALA A 289 -21.32 -5.12 -7.01
CA ALA A 289 -22.64 -5.47 -6.48
C ALA A 289 -22.65 -5.59 -4.94
N ALA A 290 -21.57 -6.11 -4.35
CA ALA A 290 -21.38 -6.17 -2.90
C ALA A 290 -21.25 -4.77 -2.29
N ARG A 291 -20.41 -3.91 -2.89
CA ARG A 291 -20.30 -2.50 -2.53
C ARG A 291 -21.65 -1.80 -2.59
N ASP A 292 -22.47 -2.06 -3.61
CA ASP A 292 -23.79 -1.45 -3.76
C ASP A 292 -24.77 -1.86 -2.65
N ARG A 293 -24.66 -3.08 -2.10
CA ARG A 293 -25.44 -3.51 -0.93
C ARG A 293 -25.03 -2.72 0.31
N LEU A 294 -23.73 -2.55 0.55
CA LEU A 294 -23.21 -1.75 1.66
C LEU A 294 -23.59 -0.28 1.51
N ARG A 295 -23.50 0.26 0.30
CA ARG A 295 -23.90 1.63 -0.03
C ARG A 295 -25.37 1.88 0.33
N ARG A 296 -26.28 0.98 -0.05
CA ARG A 296 -27.71 1.05 0.32
C ARG A 296 -27.93 1.00 1.84
N TYR A 297 -27.18 0.18 2.56
CA TYR A 297 -27.25 0.13 4.02
C TYR A 297 -26.89 1.48 4.66
N HIS A 298 -25.88 2.16 4.11
CA HIS A 298 -25.46 3.48 4.58
C HIS A 298 -26.33 4.65 4.07
N GLY A 299 -27.35 4.38 3.23
CA GLY A 299 -28.23 5.42 2.68
C GLY A 299 -27.54 6.33 1.66
N LEU A 300 -26.56 5.80 0.93
CA LEU A 300 -25.77 6.49 -0.09
C LEU A 300 -26.19 6.12 -1.52
#